data_AF-B8DKX2-F1
#
_entry.id   AF-B8DKX2-F1
#
_cell.length_a   1.000
_cell.length_b   1.000
_cell.length_c   1.000
_cell.angle_alpha   90.00
_cell.angle_beta   90.00
_cell.angle_gamma   90.00
#
_symmetry.space_group_name_H-M   'P 1'
#
loop_
_entity.id
_entity.type
_entity.pdbx_description
1 polymer ?
#
loop_
_entity_poly.entity_id
_entity_poly.type
_entity_poly.pdbx_seq_one_letter_code
_entity_poly.pdbx_strand_id
1 'polypeptide(L)'
;MAEPRKKTAHILLTLPGKTPVSLELFPAELWPGQPGAVAGVFRVRQGGRWVRVGGEKYSFLPPAAVGELVARLLGPLTGDAAPAEEPRPELPVGTPVRVANGGRAPDGTLLYDCTRTATQPHQGADGRWYVHVLLFGRGLVQVPVSECRR
;
A
#
# COMPACT_ATOMS: atom_id res chain seq x y z
N MET A 1 32.06 -5.88 7.54
CA MET A 1 32.21 -7.35 7.44
C MET A 1 31.14 -7.90 6.51
N ALA A 2 31.56 -8.65 5.49
CA ALA A 2 30.65 -9.42 4.64
C ALA A 2 29.97 -10.51 5.49
N GLU A 3 28.66 -10.66 5.35
CA GLU A 3 27.95 -11.77 6.04
C GLU A 3 28.16 -13.04 5.19
N PRO A 4 28.73 -14.13 5.76
CA PRO A 4 29.06 -15.32 5.00
C PRO A 4 27.84 -16.19 4.64
N ARG A 5 26.70 -16.01 5.34
CA ARG A 5 25.47 -16.74 5.04
C ARG A 5 24.94 -16.40 3.66
N LYS A 6 24.30 -17.37 2.98
CA LYS A 6 23.65 -17.14 1.70
C LYS A 6 22.32 -16.41 1.92
N LYS A 7 22.17 -15.23 1.32
CA LYS A 7 20.88 -14.51 1.28
C LYS A 7 19.92 -15.18 0.29
N THR A 8 18.63 -15.11 0.59
CA THR A 8 17.55 -15.55 -0.30
C THR A 8 17.28 -14.49 -1.37
N ALA A 9 17.20 -13.24 -0.95
CA ALA A 9 16.87 -12.12 -1.83
C ALA A 9 17.59 -10.84 -1.40
N HIS A 10 17.59 -9.84 -2.29
CA HIS A 10 18.06 -8.50 -1.99
C HIS A 10 17.16 -7.46 -2.68
N ILE A 11 16.99 -6.32 -2.03
CA ILE A 11 16.28 -5.16 -2.56
C ILE A 11 17.27 -3.99 -2.49
N LEU A 12 17.43 -3.27 -3.60
CA LEU A 12 18.21 -2.03 -3.64
C LEU A 12 17.25 -0.88 -3.90
N LEU A 13 17.17 0.06 -2.96
CA LEU A 13 16.38 1.27 -3.11
C LEU A 13 17.31 2.45 -3.40
N THR A 14 17.11 3.09 -4.55
CA THR A 14 17.83 4.29 -4.96
C THR A 14 16.85 5.45 -5.07
N LEU A 15 17.08 6.52 -4.32
CA LEU A 15 16.28 7.73 -4.35
C LEU A 15 17.12 8.90 -4.88
N PRO A 16 16.56 9.81 -5.70
CA PRO A 16 17.29 10.99 -6.17
C PRO A 16 17.85 11.80 -5.00
N GLY A 17 19.15 12.13 -5.06
CA GLY A 17 19.81 12.94 -4.03
C GLY A 17 20.03 12.23 -2.67
N LYS A 18 19.79 10.91 -2.57
CA LYS A 18 20.08 10.11 -1.37
C LYS A 18 21.04 8.97 -1.68
N THR A 19 21.79 8.55 -0.68
CA THR A 19 22.61 7.33 -0.77
C THR A 19 21.70 6.10 -0.94
N PRO A 20 21.99 5.20 -1.89
CA PRO A 20 21.24 3.96 -2.04
C PRO A 20 21.21 3.14 -0.75
N VAL A 21 20.07 2.54 -0.44
CA VAL A 21 19.89 1.67 0.72
C VAL A 21 19.63 0.25 0.23
N SER A 22 20.42 -0.71 0.71
CA SER A 22 20.21 -2.13 0.45
C SER A 22 19.49 -2.81 1.61
N LEU A 23 18.56 -3.71 1.27
CA LEU A 23 17.98 -4.69 2.17
C LEU A 23 18.38 -6.08 1.69
N GLU A 24 19.07 -6.83 2.55
CA GLU A 24 19.45 -8.22 2.29
C GLU A 24 18.59 -9.13 3.16
N LEU A 25 17.87 -10.06 2.52
CA LEU A 25 16.93 -10.95 3.18
C LEU A 25 17.56 -12.32 3.32
N PHE A 26 17.70 -12.78 4.56
CA PHE A 26 18.22 -14.10 4.88
C PHE A 26 17.09 -14.97 5.44
N PRO A 27 16.96 -16.21 4.99
CA PRO A 27 15.95 -17.13 5.51
C PRO A 27 16.25 -17.40 6.99
N ALA A 28 15.24 -17.34 7.84
CA ALA A 28 15.41 -17.44 9.29
C ALA A 28 15.96 -18.81 9.74
N GLU A 29 15.76 -19.84 8.92
CA GLU A 29 16.28 -21.20 9.06
C GLU A 29 17.81 -21.26 9.21
N LEU A 30 18.53 -20.20 8.83
CA LEU A 30 19.98 -20.07 9.06
C LEU A 30 20.36 -19.73 10.51
N TRP A 31 19.38 -19.57 11.39
CA TRP A 31 19.54 -19.31 12.82
C TRP A 31 18.73 -20.31 13.67
N PRO A 32 19.06 -21.60 13.61
CA PRO A 32 18.35 -22.62 14.39
C PRO A 32 18.43 -22.31 15.89
N GLY A 33 17.32 -22.54 16.60
CA GLY A 33 17.22 -22.35 18.06
C GLY A 33 17.09 -20.90 18.52
N GLN A 34 17.06 -19.92 17.61
CA GLN A 34 16.76 -18.54 17.98
C GLN A 34 15.24 -18.31 18.08
N PRO A 35 14.75 -17.55 19.07
CA PRO A 35 13.34 -17.21 19.18
C PRO A 35 12.81 -16.55 17.89
N GLY A 36 11.71 -17.07 17.36
CA GLY A 36 11.08 -16.56 16.13
C GLY A 36 11.76 -16.97 14.82
N ALA A 37 12.82 -17.80 14.87
CA ALA A 37 13.46 -18.34 13.67
C ALA A 37 12.65 -19.50 13.07
N VAL A 38 11.55 -19.17 12.37
CA VAL A 38 10.64 -20.14 11.74
C VAL A 38 10.65 -20.00 10.22
N ALA A 39 10.12 -21.00 9.50
CA ALA A 39 10.02 -20.92 8.05
C ALA A 39 9.10 -19.77 7.59
N GLY A 40 9.47 -19.13 6.48
CA GLY A 40 8.68 -18.05 5.88
C GLY A 40 8.90 -16.66 6.47
N VAL A 41 9.84 -16.50 7.42
CA VAL A 41 10.29 -15.19 7.90
C VAL A 41 11.77 -14.96 7.58
N PHE A 42 12.17 -13.68 7.59
CA PHE A 42 13.51 -13.27 7.17
C PHE A 42 14.22 -12.51 8.28
N ARG A 43 15.51 -12.80 8.47
CA ARG A 43 16.40 -11.85 9.13
C ARG A 43 16.89 -10.85 8.10
N VAL A 44 16.64 -9.56 8.34
CA VAL A 44 16.92 -8.51 7.36
C VAL A 44 18.16 -7.72 7.75
N ARG A 45 19.04 -7.47 6.77
CA ARG A 45 20.20 -6.59 6.92
C ARG A 45 20.00 -5.34 6.07
N GLN A 46 19.95 -4.17 6.71
CA GLN A 46 19.80 -2.86 6.07
C GLN A 46 21.16 -2.15 6.03
N GLY A 47 21.67 -1.83 4.83
CA GLY A 47 22.93 -1.11 4.67
C GLY A 47 24.11 -1.76 5.41
N GLY A 48 24.13 -3.10 5.49
CA GLY A 48 25.16 -3.84 6.21
C GLY A 48 24.94 -3.97 7.73
N ARG A 49 23.82 -3.51 8.29
CA ARG A 49 23.46 -3.67 9.72
C ARG A 49 22.21 -4.52 9.89
N TRP A 50 22.19 -5.40 10.90
CA TRP A 50 21.00 -6.21 11.20
C TRP A 50 19.88 -5.33 11.72
N VAL A 51 18.69 -5.48 11.14
CA VAL A 51 17.47 -4.85 11.66
C VAL A 51 17.14 -5.49 13.01
N ARG A 52 16.86 -4.65 14.01
CA ARG A 52 16.49 -5.05 15.37
C ARG A 52 15.13 -4.46 15.70
N VAL A 53 14.19 -5.30 16.10
CA VAL A 53 12.85 -4.92 16.56
C VAL A 53 12.82 -5.04 18.08
N GLY A 54 12.31 -4.03 18.78
CA GLY A 54 12.22 -4.06 20.25
C GLY A 54 13.56 -4.14 20.99
N GLY A 55 14.69 -3.81 20.33
CA GLY A 55 16.02 -3.95 20.92
C GLY A 55 16.57 -5.38 20.91
N GLU A 56 15.84 -6.36 20.38
CA GLU A 56 16.27 -7.76 20.34
C GLU A 56 17.51 -7.96 19.45
N LYS A 57 18.38 -8.91 19.82
CA LYS A 57 19.57 -9.24 19.01
C LYS A 57 19.20 -9.91 17.70
N TYR A 58 18.18 -10.76 17.72
CA TYR A 58 17.63 -11.45 16.57
C TYR A 58 16.19 -10.97 16.35
N SER A 59 15.88 -10.57 15.12
CA SER A 59 14.54 -10.19 14.73
C SER A 59 14.25 -10.79 13.37
N PHE A 60 13.11 -11.47 13.26
CA PHE A 60 12.69 -12.15 12.05
C PHE A 60 11.38 -11.53 11.58
N LEU A 61 11.38 -11.08 10.33
CA LEU A 61 10.31 -10.30 9.73
C LEU A 61 9.54 -11.15 8.72
N PRO A 62 8.20 -11.25 8.82
CA PRO A 62 7.39 -11.79 7.73
C PRO A 62 7.46 -10.86 6.50
N PRO A 63 7.08 -11.35 5.30
CA PRO A 63 7.07 -10.56 4.08
C PRO A 63 6.37 -9.19 4.22
N ALA A 64 5.24 -9.15 4.93
CA ALA A 64 4.49 -7.91 5.19
C ALA A 64 5.35 -6.86 5.92
N ALA A 65 6.06 -7.26 6.97
CA ALA A 65 6.94 -6.37 7.74
C ALA A 65 8.19 -5.92 6.94
N VAL A 66 8.64 -6.73 5.96
CA VAL A 66 9.65 -6.26 4.98
C VAL A 66 9.05 -5.17 4.08
N GLY A 67 7.80 -5.34 3.63
CA GLY A 67 7.07 -4.32 2.89
C GLY A 67 6.97 -3.01 3.67
N GLU A 68 6.63 -3.06 4.95
CA GLU A 68 6.60 -1.89 5.84
C GLU A 68 7.98 -1.23 6.00
N LEU A 69 9.06 -2.02 6.04
CA LEU A 69 10.42 -1.49 6.05
C LEU A 69 10.73 -0.71 4.77
N VAL A 70 10.36 -1.26 3.60
CA VAL A 70 10.51 -0.57 2.31
C VAL A 70 9.66 0.70 2.28
N ALA A 71 8.40 0.64 2.72
CA ALA A 71 7.51 1.79 2.78
C ALA A 71 8.10 2.93 3.64
N ARG A 72 8.68 2.62 4.81
CA ARG A 72 9.37 3.63 5.64
C ARG A 72 10.57 4.26 4.94
N LEU A 73 11.31 3.51 4.14
CA LEU A 73 12.42 4.06 3.36
C LEU A 73 11.96 4.99 2.22
N LEU A 74 10.71 4.84 1.77
CA LEU A 74 10.07 5.74 0.80
C LEU A 74 9.49 7.02 1.45
N GLY A 75 9.34 7.05 2.77
CA GLY A 75 8.82 8.20 3.54
C GLY A 75 9.40 9.56 3.11
N PRO A 76 10.73 9.71 2.92
CA PRO A 76 11.33 10.97 2.50
C PRO A 76 10.88 11.46 1.11
N LEU A 77 10.39 10.60 0.21
CA LEU A 77 9.82 11.01 -1.08
C LEU A 77 8.40 11.58 -0.96
N THR A 78 7.70 11.17 0.10
CA THR A 78 6.29 11.52 0.35
C THR A 78 6.15 12.61 1.41
N GLY A 79 7.28 13.15 1.91
CA GLY A 79 7.31 14.22 2.91
C GLY A 79 7.20 13.72 4.35
N ASP A 80 7.61 12.48 4.65
CA ASP A 80 7.51 11.76 5.94
C ASP A 80 6.09 11.66 6.54
N ALA A 81 5.10 12.31 5.95
CA ALA A 81 3.70 12.05 6.19
C ALA A 81 3.29 10.82 5.36
N ALA A 82 3.09 9.69 6.03
CA ALA A 82 2.15 8.71 5.49
C ALA A 82 0.87 9.48 5.12
N PRO A 83 0.25 9.25 3.94
CA PRO A 83 -1.02 9.88 3.65
C PRO A 83 -1.92 9.63 4.85
N ALA A 84 -2.37 10.72 5.48
CA ALA A 84 -3.23 10.62 6.66
C ALA A 84 -4.35 9.66 6.30
N GLU A 85 -4.61 8.68 7.17
CA GLU A 85 -5.70 7.76 6.98
C GLU A 85 -6.98 8.61 6.96
N GLU A 86 -7.46 8.94 5.76
CA GLU A 86 -8.61 9.81 5.61
C GLU A 86 -9.78 9.12 6.31
N PRO A 87 -10.53 9.81 7.19
CA PRO A 87 -11.65 9.19 7.86
C PRO A 87 -12.62 8.65 6.82
N ARG A 88 -13.20 7.48 7.07
CA ARG A 88 -14.19 6.88 6.19
C ARG A 88 -15.28 7.91 5.88
N PRO A 89 -15.52 8.27 4.61
CA PRO A 89 -16.55 9.22 4.26
C PRO A 89 -17.93 8.72 4.69
N GLU A 90 -18.79 9.63 5.12
CA GLU A 90 -20.20 9.32 5.39
C GLU A 90 -20.99 9.26 4.08
N LEU A 91 -20.86 8.16 3.34
CA LEU A 91 -21.63 7.90 2.12
C LEU A 91 -22.24 6.49 2.17
N PRO A 92 -23.35 6.29 2.91
CA PRO A 92 -23.96 4.98 3.09
C PRO A 92 -24.39 4.32 1.78
N VAL A 93 -24.55 2.99 1.81
CA VAL A 93 -25.17 2.23 0.70
C VAL A 93 -26.56 2.80 0.40
N GLY A 94 -26.91 2.86 -0.89
CA GLY A 94 -28.21 3.35 -1.37
C GLY A 94 -28.31 4.86 -1.47
N THR A 95 -27.25 5.61 -1.14
CA THR A 95 -27.25 7.08 -1.24
C THR A 95 -27.36 7.50 -2.70
N PRO A 96 -28.35 8.34 -3.07
CA PRO A 96 -28.44 8.92 -4.41
C PRO A 96 -27.22 9.78 -4.70
N VAL A 97 -26.62 9.56 -5.87
CA VAL A 97 -25.44 10.30 -6.33
C VAL A 97 -25.51 10.53 -7.83
N ARG A 98 -24.83 11.58 -8.29
CA ARG A 98 -24.61 11.90 -9.70
C ARG A 98 -23.13 11.71 -10.02
N VAL A 99 -22.84 10.85 -11.00
CA VAL A 99 -21.46 10.45 -11.37
C VAL A 99 -21.28 10.54 -12.87
N ALA A 100 -20.10 10.98 -13.32
CA ALA A 100 -19.79 11.05 -14.75
C ALA A 100 -19.82 9.65 -15.37
N ASN A 101 -20.57 9.45 -16.45
CA ASN A 101 -20.75 8.12 -17.03
C ASN A 101 -19.67 7.75 -18.08
N GLY A 102 -18.78 8.68 -18.39
CA GLY A 102 -17.72 8.54 -19.40
C GLY A 102 -18.13 9.00 -20.80
N GLY A 103 -19.40 9.34 -21.01
CA GLY A 103 -19.91 9.96 -22.22
C GLY A 103 -19.68 11.47 -22.26
N ARG A 104 -19.72 12.02 -23.47
CA ARG A 104 -19.66 13.47 -23.72
C ARG A 104 -20.75 13.90 -24.68
N ALA A 105 -21.31 15.07 -24.45
CA ALA A 105 -22.15 15.76 -25.42
C ALA A 105 -21.31 16.29 -26.60
N PRO A 106 -21.93 16.68 -27.73
CA PRO A 106 -21.20 17.20 -28.91
C PRO A 106 -20.32 18.42 -28.64
N ASP A 107 -20.65 19.22 -27.62
CA ASP A 107 -19.89 20.38 -27.16
C ASP A 107 -18.73 20.00 -26.20
N GLY A 108 -18.54 18.71 -25.92
CA GLY A 108 -17.52 18.18 -25.03
C GLY A 108 -17.93 18.09 -23.56
N THR A 109 -19.13 18.54 -23.19
CA THR A 109 -19.64 18.52 -21.81
C THR A 109 -19.78 17.08 -21.31
N LEU A 110 -19.29 16.79 -20.10
CA LEU A 110 -19.40 15.47 -19.48
C LEU A 110 -20.86 15.10 -19.23
N LEU A 111 -21.23 13.89 -19.62
CA LEU A 111 -22.53 13.30 -19.27
C LEU A 111 -22.44 12.58 -17.92
N TYR A 112 -23.57 12.55 -17.22
CA TYR A 112 -23.67 12.01 -15.88
C TYR A 112 -24.91 11.14 -15.75
N ASP A 113 -24.80 10.09 -14.94
CA ASP A 113 -25.93 9.29 -14.50
C ASP A 113 -26.32 9.65 -13.07
N CYS A 114 -27.62 9.69 -12.80
CA CYS A 114 -28.16 9.69 -11.45
C CYS A 114 -28.36 8.24 -11.01
N THR A 115 -27.62 7.81 -9.99
CA THR A 115 -27.57 6.42 -9.53
C THR A 115 -27.55 6.37 -8.00
N ARG A 116 -27.32 5.18 -7.43
CA ARG A 116 -27.16 4.96 -5.99
C ARG A 116 -25.88 4.20 -5.71
N THR A 117 -25.26 4.48 -4.57
CA THR A 117 -24.13 3.68 -4.07
C THR A 117 -24.58 2.24 -3.80
N ALA A 118 -23.78 1.28 -4.24
CA ALA A 118 -24.04 -0.16 -4.10
C ALA A 118 -23.21 -0.80 -2.96
N THR A 119 -22.18 -0.10 -2.49
CA THR A 119 -21.32 -0.54 -1.39
C THR A 119 -21.10 0.57 -0.40
N GLN A 120 -20.68 0.21 0.82
CA GLN A 120 -20.10 1.19 1.72
C GLN A 120 -18.76 1.72 1.14
N PRO A 121 -18.27 2.88 1.59
CA PRO A 121 -16.96 3.37 1.20
C PRO A 121 -15.88 2.37 1.61
N HIS A 122 -14.94 2.08 0.71
CA HIS A 122 -13.80 1.18 0.94
C HIS A 122 -12.53 1.81 0.36
N GLN A 123 -11.38 1.50 0.96
CA GLN A 123 -10.10 2.00 0.47
C GLN A 123 -9.57 1.17 -0.70
N GLY A 124 -9.07 1.85 -1.71
CA GLY A 124 -8.26 1.27 -2.79
C GLY A 124 -6.82 1.03 -2.34
N ALA A 125 -6.03 0.35 -3.19
CA ALA A 125 -4.60 0.13 -2.94
C ALA A 125 -3.78 1.43 -2.92
N ASP A 126 -4.33 2.51 -3.46
CA ASP A 126 -3.79 3.87 -3.44
C ASP A 126 -4.19 4.66 -2.18
N GLY A 127 -4.93 4.06 -1.26
CA GLY A 127 -5.39 4.66 -0.01
C GLY A 127 -6.62 5.57 -0.14
N ARG A 128 -7.14 5.78 -1.35
CA ARG A 128 -8.32 6.64 -1.58
C ARG A 128 -9.61 5.91 -1.30
N TRP A 129 -10.67 6.66 -0.98
CA TRP A 129 -12.00 6.10 -0.73
C TRP A 129 -12.82 5.95 -2.01
N TYR A 130 -13.39 4.76 -2.19
CA TYR A 130 -14.22 4.38 -3.33
C TYR A 130 -15.58 3.84 -2.90
N VAL A 131 -16.55 3.94 -3.80
CA VAL A 131 -17.81 3.20 -3.76
C VAL A 131 -18.06 2.56 -5.11
N HIS A 132 -18.83 1.48 -5.14
CA HIS A 132 -19.41 1.00 -6.40
C HIS A 132 -20.75 1.69 -6.66
N VAL A 133 -21.02 2.00 -7.92
CA VAL A 133 -22.31 2.51 -8.41
C VAL A 133 -22.73 1.75 -9.67
N LEU A 134 -24.03 1.73 -9.96
CA LEU A 134 -24.53 1.16 -11.22
C LEU A 134 -24.65 2.26 -12.27
N LEU A 135 -23.86 2.20 -13.34
CA LEU A 135 -23.92 3.14 -14.47
C LEU A 135 -24.62 2.49 -15.66
N PHE A 136 -25.41 3.28 -16.40
CA PHE A 136 -26.14 2.80 -17.57
C PHE A 136 -25.15 2.35 -18.65
N GLY A 137 -25.36 1.15 -19.20
CA GLY A 137 -24.50 0.56 -20.23
C GLY A 137 -23.11 0.08 -19.76
N ARG A 138 -22.75 0.28 -18.48
CA ARG A 138 -21.45 -0.15 -17.92
C ARG A 138 -21.56 -1.10 -16.73
N GLY A 139 -22.74 -1.21 -16.13
CA GLY A 139 -22.97 -2.07 -14.98
C GLY A 139 -22.34 -1.48 -13.71
N LEU A 140 -21.84 -2.34 -12.84
CA LEU A 140 -21.28 -1.95 -11.55
C LEU A 140 -19.84 -1.43 -11.74
N VAL A 141 -19.62 -0.16 -11.39
CA VAL A 141 -18.33 0.52 -11.60
C VAL A 141 -17.83 1.10 -10.29
N GLN A 142 -16.54 0.93 -10.01
CA GLN A 142 -15.86 1.55 -8.87
C GLN A 142 -15.55 3.02 -9.20
N VAL A 143 -15.93 3.94 -8.33
CA VAL A 143 -15.75 5.38 -8.53
C VAL A 143 -15.21 6.03 -7.24
N PRO A 144 -14.31 7.02 -7.34
CA PRO A 144 -13.86 7.76 -6.17
C PRO A 144 -15.05 8.43 -5.47
N VAL A 145 -15.06 8.41 -4.14
CA VAL A 145 -16.10 9.12 -3.36
C VAL A 145 -16.10 10.61 -3.67
N SER A 146 -14.93 11.20 -3.93
CA SER A 146 -14.78 12.61 -4.33
C SER A 146 -15.47 12.98 -5.64
N GLU A 147 -15.82 12.00 -6.48
CA GLU A 147 -16.52 12.21 -7.75
C GLU A 147 -18.04 11.99 -7.64
N CYS A 148 -18.52 11.53 -6.48
CA CYS A 148 -19.94 11.35 -6.20
C CYS A 148 -20.59 12.67 -5.76
N ARG A 149 -21.37 13.30 -6.65
CA ARG A 149 -22.12 14.53 -6.32
C ARG A 149 -23.48 14.15 -5.75
N ARG A 150 -23.95 14.84 -4.70
CA ARG A 150 -25.32 14.66 -4.14
C ARG A 150 -26.31 15.56 -4.86
#